data_AF-A0AAN9EAL5-F1
#
_entry.id   AF-A0AAN9EAL5-F1
#
_cell.length_a   1.000
_cell.length_b   1.000
_cell.length_c   1.000
_cell.angle_alpha   90.00
_cell.angle_beta   90.00
_cell.angle_gamma   90.00
#
_symmetry.space_group_name_H-M   'P 1'
#
loop_
_entity.id
_entity.type
_entity.pdbx_description
1 polymer ?
#
loop_
_entity_poly.entity_id
_entity_poly.type
_entity_poly.pdbx_seq_one_letter_code
_entity_poly.pdbx_strand_id
1 'polypeptide(L)'
;MPKTTCIINLAQAQLCNALQLLPKDIWFFPSEFGNDVDRVHAVDPAKSAFKGKAKICRTIEAEGIPHTYVASNFFAGYFLPNLSQPSATFPPRDKPLLLCVLSATNVVSNYNEN
;
A
#
# COMPACT_ATOMS: atom_id res chain seq x y z
N MET A 1 -5.87 11.77 -4.15
CA MET A 1 -5.17 11.09 -3.03
C MET A 1 -4.35 12.12 -2.26
N PRO A 2 -4.84 12.67 -1.13
CA PRO A 2 -4.32 13.96 -0.67
C PRO A 2 -3.38 13.83 0.53
N LYS A 3 -2.18 14.41 0.38
CA LYS A 3 -1.19 14.81 1.41
C LYS A 3 -0.47 13.70 2.23
N THR A 4 -1.17 12.72 2.80
CA THR A 4 -0.55 11.83 3.83
C THR A 4 0.51 10.88 3.26
N THR A 5 0.29 10.27 2.10
CA THR A 5 1.29 9.40 1.43
C THR A 5 2.57 10.16 1.06
N CYS A 6 2.47 11.47 0.77
CA CYS A 6 3.63 12.29 0.46
C CYS A 6 4.50 12.52 1.71
N ILE A 7 3.88 12.72 2.88
CA ILE A 7 4.59 12.92 4.15
C ILE A 7 5.32 11.63 4.57
N ILE A 8 4.68 10.47 4.46
CA ILE A 8 5.28 9.18 4.84
C ILE A 8 6.50 8.88 3.96
N ASN A 9 6.36 9.00 2.64
CA ASN A 9 7.47 8.74 1.72
C ASN A 9 8.64 9.71 1.94
N LEU A 10 8.34 10.99 2.22
CA LEU A 10 9.37 11.98 2.52
C LEU A 10 10.11 11.66 3.83
N ALA A 11 9.38 11.32 4.90
CA ALA A 11 9.98 10.95 6.18
C ALA A 11 10.87 9.70 6.05
N GLN A 12 10.43 8.70 5.29
CA GLN A 12 11.25 7.50 5.04
C GLN A 12 12.53 7.82 4.28
N ALA A 13 12.49 8.72 3.29
CA ALA A 13 13.69 9.15 2.58
C ALA A 13 14.70 9.84 3.52
N GLN A 14 14.21 10.67 4.45
CA GLN A 14 15.06 11.30 5.47
C GLN A 14 15.67 10.26 6.42
N LEU A 15 14.90 9.25 6.82
CA LEU A 15 15.39 8.15 7.65
C LEU A 15 16.47 7.32 6.93
N CYS A 16 16.31 7.04 5.63
CA CYS A 16 17.33 6.31 4.85
C CYS A 16 18.68 7.05 4.89
N ASN A 17 18.66 8.37 4.64
CA ASN A 17 19.87 9.20 4.74
C ASN A 17 20.51 9.15 6.14
N ALA A 18 19.69 9.18 7.21
CA ALA A 18 20.20 9.12 8.58
C ALA A 18 20.81 7.75 8.91
N LEU A 19 20.21 6.65 8.44
CA LEU A 19 20.70 5.28 8.66
C LEU A 19 22.06 5.01 8.01
N GLN A 20 22.43 5.75 6.97
CA GLN A 20 23.77 5.64 6.36
C GLN A 20 24.90 6.05 7.31
N LEU A 21 24.61 6.89 8.31
CA LEU A 21 25.58 7.38 9.29
C LEU A 21 25.66 6.49 10.54
N LEU A 22 24.81 5.48 10.65
CA LEU A 22 24.72 4.58 11.79
C LEU A 22 25.43 3.25 11.50
N PRO A 23 25.75 2.45 12.53
CA PRO A 23 26.33 1.13 12.34
C PRO A 23 25.34 0.19 11.62
N LYS A 24 25.87 -0.78 10.88
CA LYS A 24 25.11 -1.66 9.97
C LYS A 24 24.42 -2.85 10.68
N ASP A 25 24.32 -2.81 11.99
CA ASP A 25 23.57 -3.76 12.83
C ASP A 25 22.11 -3.30 13.08
N ILE A 26 21.79 -2.04 12.77
CA ILE A 26 20.44 -1.50 12.89
C ILE A 26 19.60 -1.91 11.69
N TRP A 27 18.49 -2.59 11.98
CA TRP A 27 17.56 -3.09 10.97
C TRP A 27 16.44 -2.09 10.69
N PHE A 28 16.18 -1.80 9.42
CA PHE A 28 15.14 -0.87 9.01
C PHE A 28 13.85 -1.57 8.60
N PHE A 29 12.71 -1.06 9.08
CA PHE A 29 11.38 -1.49 8.69
C PHE A 29 10.66 -0.34 7.95
N PRO A 30 10.71 -0.32 6.61
CA PRO A 30 9.99 0.67 5.82
C PRO A 30 8.47 0.54 5.99
N SER A 31 7.75 1.63 5.79
CA SER A 31 6.28 1.71 5.94
C SER A 31 5.53 1.08 4.74
N GLU A 32 5.75 -0.21 4.53
CA GLU A 32 5.06 -0.99 3.48
C GLU A 32 3.66 -1.43 3.92
N PHE A 33 3.54 -2.23 4.98
CA PHE A 33 2.33 -2.65 5.70
C PHE A 33 1.01 -2.75 4.91
N GLY A 34 1.08 -3.21 3.67
CA GLY A 34 -0.04 -3.30 2.75
C GLY A 34 0.21 -4.38 1.71
N ASN A 35 -0.23 -4.15 0.49
CA ASN A 35 0.08 -5.05 -0.63
C ASN A 35 1.55 -4.94 -1.03
N ASP A 36 2.14 -6.09 -1.37
CA ASP A 36 3.49 -6.17 -1.94
C ASP A 36 3.52 -5.44 -3.29
N VAL A 37 4.31 -4.36 -3.34
CA VAL A 37 4.42 -3.46 -4.50
C VAL A 37 5.01 -4.15 -5.73
N ASP A 38 5.82 -5.20 -5.55
CA ASP A 38 6.45 -5.92 -6.66
C ASP A 38 5.56 -7.04 -7.22
N ARG A 39 4.49 -7.42 -6.50
CA ARG A 39 3.58 -8.51 -6.89
C ARG A 39 2.17 -8.04 -7.25
N VAL A 40 1.93 -6.73 -7.26
CA VAL A 40 0.59 -6.16 -7.52
C VAL A 40 0.47 -5.61 -8.95
N HIS A 41 -0.58 -6.01 -9.65
CA HIS A 41 -0.97 -5.45 -10.96
C HIS A 41 -2.06 -4.38 -10.76
N ALA A 42 -1.69 -3.25 -10.16
CA ALA A 42 -2.64 -2.19 -9.85
C ALA A 42 -2.98 -1.31 -11.06
N VAL A 43 -4.24 -0.90 -11.15
CA VAL A 43 -4.69 0.17 -12.05
C VAL A 43 -4.74 1.51 -11.31
N ASP A 44 -4.81 2.62 -12.04
CA ASP A 44 -4.97 3.93 -11.42
C ASP A 44 -6.34 4.02 -10.71
N PRO A 45 -6.41 4.68 -9.53
CA PRO A 45 -5.40 5.53 -8.90
C PRO A 45 -4.38 4.81 -7.98
N ALA A 46 -4.57 3.51 -7.70
CA ALA A 46 -3.72 2.76 -6.77
C ALA A 46 -2.27 2.62 -7.27
N LYS A 47 -2.09 2.44 -8.59
CA LYS A 47 -0.77 2.39 -9.24
C LYS A 47 0.08 3.62 -8.93
N SER A 48 -0.52 4.82 -8.95
CA SER A 48 0.17 6.07 -8.63
C SER A 48 0.65 6.12 -7.17
N ALA A 49 -0.10 5.54 -6.24
CA ALA A 49 0.29 5.45 -4.83
C ALA A 49 1.45 4.47 -4.62
N PHE A 50 1.44 3.32 -5.30
CA PHE A 50 2.50 2.32 -5.18
C PHE A 50 3.84 2.79 -5.75
N LYS A 51 3.85 3.68 -6.75
CA LYS A 51 5.09 4.26 -7.29
C LYS A 51 5.97 4.90 -6.22
N GLY A 52 5.36 5.61 -5.26
CA GLY A 52 6.10 6.27 -4.19
C GLY A 52 6.81 5.28 -3.26
N LYS A 53 6.12 4.19 -2.90
CA LYS A 53 6.66 3.10 -2.08
C LYS A 53 7.74 2.33 -2.80
N ALA A 54 7.49 1.93 -4.05
CA ALA A 54 8.46 1.24 -4.89
C ALA A 54 9.77 2.05 -5.01
N LYS A 55 9.69 3.38 -5.14
CA LYS A 55 10.89 4.23 -5.15
C LYS A 55 11.71 4.12 -3.87
N ILE A 56 11.06 4.11 -2.70
CA ILE A 56 11.72 3.97 -1.41
C ILE A 56 12.38 2.58 -1.29
N CYS A 57 11.71 1.51 -1.70
CA CYS A 57 12.29 0.16 -1.73
C CYS A 57 13.59 0.13 -2.55
N ARG A 58 13.58 0.70 -3.76
CA ARG A 58 14.78 0.77 -4.62
C ARG A 58 15.89 1.63 -4.02
N THR A 59 15.55 2.71 -3.30
CA THR A 59 16.53 3.53 -2.58
C THR A 59 17.20 2.73 -1.44
N ILE A 60 16.42 2.02 -0.62
CA ILE A 60 16.94 1.20 0.49
C ILE A 60 17.87 0.08 -0.05
N GLU A 61 17.47 -0.58 -1.14
CA GLU A 61 18.28 -1.60 -1.81
C GLU A 61 19.59 -1.03 -2.36
N ALA A 62 19.55 0.14 -3.02
CA ALA A 62 20.72 0.79 -3.58
C ALA A 62 21.72 1.26 -2.50
N GLU A 63 21.22 1.66 -1.33
CA GLU A 63 22.05 2.10 -0.20
C GLU A 63 22.59 0.95 0.66
N GLY A 64 22.19 -0.30 0.37
CA GLY A 64 22.62 -1.48 1.10
C GLY A 64 22.23 -1.44 2.59
N ILE A 65 21.09 -0.82 2.91
CA ILE A 65 20.58 -0.75 4.28
C ILE A 65 19.98 -2.12 4.65
N PRO A 66 20.35 -2.74 5.78
CA PRO A 66 19.68 -3.95 6.27
C PRO A 66 18.21 -3.67 6.54
N HIS A 67 17.31 -4.41 5.88
CA HIS A 67 15.88 -4.11 5.94
C HIS A 67 14.99 -5.36 5.81
N THR A 68 13.73 -5.21 6.23
CA THR A 68 12.68 -6.21 5.99
C THR A 68 11.38 -5.53 5.57
N TYR A 69 10.86 -5.94 4.41
CA TYR A 69 9.53 -5.54 3.96
C TYR A 69 8.47 -6.42 4.63
N VAL A 70 7.48 -5.77 5.23
CA VAL A 70 6.34 -6.45 5.85
C VAL A 70 5.08 -6.17 5.03
N ALA A 71 4.60 -7.18 4.31
CA ALA A 71 3.35 -7.13 3.57
C ALA A 71 2.18 -7.61 4.44
N SER A 72 1.49 -6.67 5.10
CA SER A 72 0.36 -6.96 6.00
C SER A 72 -1.00 -7.03 5.29
N ASN A 73 -1.04 -6.85 3.97
CA ASN A 73 -2.24 -6.89 3.13
C ASN A 73 -3.31 -5.90 3.60
N PHE A 74 -4.44 -6.40 4.11
CA PHE A 74 -5.62 -5.61 4.45
C PHE A 74 -5.84 -5.57 5.97
N PHE A 75 -5.76 -4.39 6.58
CA PHE A 75 -6.08 -4.21 7.99
C PHE A 75 -7.54 -4.47 8.30
N ALA A 76 -7.81 -5.47 9.15
CA ALA A 76 -9.16 -5.86 9.56
C ALA A 76 -10.00 -4.67 10.08
N GLY A 77 -9.44 -3.84 10.96
CA GLY A 77 -10.14 -2.67 11.52
C GLY A 77 -10.44 -1.56 10.51
N TYR A 78 -9.79 -1.56 9.35
CA TYR A 78 -10.03 -0.58 8.29
C TYR A 78 -10.97 -1.12 7.21
N PHE A 79 -10.73 -2.35 6.75
CA PHE A 79 -11.41 -2.92 5.59
C PHE A 79 -12.66 -3.73 5.93
N LEU A 80 -12.73 -4.42 7.08
CA LEU A 80 -13.91 -5.23 7.42
C LEU A 80 -15.19 -4.42 7.67
N PRO A 81 -15.16 -3.22 8.29
CA PRO A 81 -16.39 -2.48 8.60
C PRO A 81 -17.25 -2.12 7.37
N ASN A 82 -16.62 -1.96 6.20
CA ASN A 82 -17.30 -1.57 4.96
C ASN A 82 -16.93 -2.43 3.74
N LEU A 83 -16.14 -3.48 3.91
CA LEU A 83 -15.62 -4.35 2.85
C LEU A 83 -15.00 -3.59 1.66
N SER A 84 -14.32 -2.46 1.93
CA SER A 84 -13.74 -1.57 0.93
C SER A 84 -14.76 -0.87 0.02
N GLN A 85 -16.02 -0.78 0.43
CA GLN A 85 -17.05 -0.08 -0.33
C GLN A 85 -17.10 1.39 0.08
N PRO A 86 -16.82 2.34 -0.84
CA PRO A 86 -16.67 3.76 -0.50
C PRO A 86 -17.88 4.42 0.16
N SER A 87 -19.08 3.87 -0.04
CA SER A 87 -20.36 4.39 0.45
C SER A 87 -20.95 3.62 1.64
N ALA A 88 -20.32 2.53 2.07
CA ALA A 88 -20.82 1.71 3.17
C ALA A 88 -20.16 2.09 4.50
N THR A 89 -20.95 2.23 5.55
CA THR A 89 -20.50 2.40 6.95
C THR A 89 -20.63 1.14 7.79
N PHE A 90 -21.32 0.14 7.25
CA PHE A 90 -21.55 -1.18 7.85
C PHE A 90 -21.43 -2.25 6.76
N PRO A 91 -21.12 -3.50 7.11
CA PRO A 91 -21.04 -4.58 6.13
C PRO A 91 -22.39 -4.71 5.41
N PRO A 92 -22.43 -4.67 4.07
CA PRO A 92 -23.66 -4.73 3.29
C PRO A 92 -24.40 -6.05 3.55
N ARG A 93 -25.69 -5.96 3.87
CA ARG A 93 -26.53 -7.13 4.17
C ARG A 93 -27.26 -7.70 2.94
N ASP A 94 -27.51 -6.85 1.93
CA ASP A 94 -28.48 -7.17 0.87
C ASP A 94 -27.87 -7.49 -0.51
N LYS A 95 -26.54 -7.49 -0.62
CA LYS A 95 -25.73 -8.03 -1.73
C LYS A 95 -24.26 -7.84 -1.34
N PRO A 96 -23.48 -8.89 -1.04
CA PRO A 96 -22.05 -8.72 -0.88
C PRO A 96 -21.49 -8.37 -2.27
N LEU A 97 -21.32 -7.07 -2.54
CA LEU A 97 -20.47 -6.60 -3.62
C LEU A 97 -19.07 -7.12 -3.29
N LEU A 98 -18.72 -8.21 -3.97
CA LEU A 98 -17.60 -9.09 -3.71
C LEU A 98 -16.27 -8.45 -4.18
N LEU A 99 -16.02 -7.20 -3.82
CA LEU A 99 -14.81 -6.49 -4.22
C LEU A 99 -13.57 -7.01 -3.46
N CYS A 100 -13.78 -7.63 -2.29
CA CYS A 100 -12.71 -8.02 -1.38
C CYS A 100 -12.11 -9.44 -1.61
N VAL A 101 -12.75 -10.33 -2.40
CA VAL A 101 -12.25 -11.71 -2.61
C VAL A 101 -11.95 -12.10 -4.06
N LEU A 102 -12.00 -11.18 -5.03
CA LEU A 102 -11.62 -11.49 -6.41
C LEU A 102 -10.28 -10.86 -6.78
N SER A 103 -9.20 -11.45 -6.26
CA SER A 103 -7.95 -11.47 -7.02
C SER A 103 -8.14 -12.47 -8.16
N ALA A 104 -7.95 -12.02 -9.40
CA ALA A 104 -7.86 -12.82 -10.62
C ALA A 104 -9.16 -13.30 -11.31
N THR A 105 -10.11 -12.42 -11.64
CA THR A 105 -10.74 -12.48 -12.97
C THR A 105 -11.42 -11.15 -13.32
N ASN A 106 -11.22 -10.67 -14.55
CA ASN A 106 -11.75 -9.45 -15.15
C ASN A 106 -13.10 -8.97 -14.58
N VAL A 107 -13.07 -7.87 -13.82
CA VAL A 107 -14.22 -6.96 -13.75
C VAL A 107 -13.80 -5.70 -14.48
N VAL A 108 -14.23 -5.63 -15.74
CA VAL A 108 -14.34 -4.39 -16.49
C VAL A 108 -15.14 -3.44 -15.62
N SER A 109 -14.53 -2.32 -15.23
CA SER A 109 -15.21 -1.21 -14.59
C SER A 109 -16.26 -0.66 -15.55
N ASN A 110 -17.49 -1.16 -15.47
CA ASN A 110 -18.64 -0.47 -16.03
C ASN A 110 -19.07 0.59 -15.01
N TYR A 111 -18.42 1.75 -15.07
CA TYR A 111 -19.01 3.00 -14.62
C TYR A 111 -19.68 3.66 -15.82
N ASN A 112 -20.93 3.28 -16.08
CA ASN A 112 -21.97 4.12 -16.70
C ASN A 112 -23.30 3.35 -16.75
N GLU A 113 -24.30 3.81 -16.01
CA GLU A 113 -25.56 4.37 -16.53
C GLU A 113 -26.58 4.55 -15.39
N ASN A 114 -27.17 5.75 -15.37
CA ASN A 114 -28.22 6.32 -14.50
C ASN A 114 -27.76 7.12 -13.29
#